data_AF-G5KBK3-F1
#
_entry.id   AF-G5KBK3-F1
#
_cell.length_a   1.000
_cell.length_b   1.000
_cell.length_c   1.000
_cell.angle_alpha   90.00
_cell.angle_beta   90.00
_cell.angle_gamma   90.00
#
_symmetry.space_group_name_H-M   'P 1'
#
loop_
_entity.id
_entity.type
_entity.pdbx_description
1 polymer ?
#
loop_
_entity_poly.entity_id
_entity_poly.type
_entity_poly.pdbx_seq_one_letter_code
_entity_poly.pdbx_strand_id
1 'polypeptide(L)' 'MLSKLGKTLRKVRKGKQVSLSSVADEHLSKSQISRFERGESEISCIRLINILDKLHISLDEFLILRDNDYPKTASLLT' A
#
# COMPACT_ATOMS: atom_id res chain seq x y z
N MET A 1 -3.76 -15.67 -2.95
CA MET A 1 -2.40 -15.12 -2.90
C MET A 1 -2.52 -13.74 -2.25
N LEU A 2 -2.23 -13.62 -0.95
CA LEU A 2 -2.53 -12.39 -0.20
C LEU A 2 -1.70 -11.22 -0.76
N SER A 3 -2.40 -10.16 -1.16
CA SER A 3 -1.85 -9.02 -1.90
C SER A 3 -0.61 -8.42 -1.22
N LYS A 4 0.52 -8.42 -1.94
CA LYS A 4 1.76 -7.77 -1.49
C LYS A 4 1.60 -6.26 -1.29
N LEU A 5 0.56 -5.66 -1.90
CA LEU A 5 0.28 -4.23 -1.80
C LEU A 5 0.05 -3.79 -0.35
N GLY A 6 -0.66 -4.59 0.46
CA GLY A 6 -0.87 -4.28 1.87
C GLY A 6 0.43 -4.19 2.66
N LYS A 7 1.36 -5.13 2.44
CA LYS A 7 2.67 -5.14 3.09
C LYS A 7 3.54 -3.96 2.64
N THR A 8 3.56 -3.64 1.34
CA THR A 8 4.26 -2.46 0.82
C THR A 8 3.68 -1.18 1.42
N LEU A 9 2.35 -1.07 1.49
CA LEU A 9 1.69 0.09 2.07
C LEU A 9 2.06 0.28 3.54
N ARG A 10 2.12 -0.81 4.31
CA ARG A 10 2.58 -0.78 5.69
C ARG A 10 4.01 -0.24 5.81
N LYS A 11 4.93 -0.71 4.96
CA LYS A 11 6.31 -0.24 4.92
C LYS A 11 6.37 1.26 4.64
N VAL A 12 5.67 1.73 3.60
CA VAL A 12 5.61 3.15 3.23
C VAL A 12 5.05 4.00 4.37
N ARG A 13 3.89 3.63 4.93
CA ARG A 13 3.26 4.38 6.01
C ARG A 13 4.15 4.46 7.25
N LYS A 14 4.73 3.34 7.67
CA LYS A 14 5.66 3.29 8.82
C LYS A 14 6.93 4.08 8.56
N GLY A 15 7.49 4.01 7.35
CA GLY A 15 8.68 4.78 6.95
C GLY A 15 8.43 6.30 6.98
N LYS A 16 7.23 6.74 6.59
CA LYS A 16 6.78 8.14 6.71
C LYS A 16 6.31 8.51 8.13
N GLN A 17 6.37 7.60 9.09
CA GLN A 17 5.92 7.79 10.47
C GLN A 17 4.45 8.22 10.62
N VAL A 18 3.61 7.88 9.64
CA VAL A 18 2.19 8.25 9.65
C VAL A 18 1.38 7.22 10.44
N SER A 19 0.50 7.69 11.34
CA SER A 19 -0.36 6.79 12.13
C SER A 19 -1.51 6.24 11.28
N LEU A 20 -2.07 5.07 11.65
CA LEU A 20 -3.31 4.58 11.01
C LEU A 20 -4.47 5.58 11.17
N SER A 21 -4.49 6.32 12.28
CA SER A 21 -5.52 7.32 12.55
C SER A 21 -5.48 8.48 11.56
N SER A 22 -4.28 8.87 11.12
CA SER A 22 -4.07 9.97 10.18
C SER A 22 -4.49 9.60 8.74
N VAL A 23 -4.52 8.30 8.43
CA VAL A 23 -4.90 7.79 7.11
C VAL A 23 -6.39 7.43 7.05
N ALA A 24 -6.97 6.99 8.17
CA ALA A 24 -8.38 6.62 8.23
C ALA A 24 -9.31 7.79 7.95
N ASP A 25 -10.49 7.49 7.41
CA ASP A 25 -11.59 8.45 7.17
C ASP A 25 -12.95 7.75 7.31
N GLU A 26 -14.03 8.48 6.97
CA GLU A 26 -15.41 7.98 6.93
C GLU A 26 -15.60 6.76 6.02
N HIS A 27 -14.65 6.50 5.13
CA HIS A 27 -14.78 5.49 4.12
C HIS A 27 -13.88 4.27 4.32
N LEU A 28 -12.79 4.42 5.07
CA LEU A 28 -11.87 3.37 5.40
C LEU A 28 -11.37 3.53 6.83
N SER A 29 -11.88 2.67 7.72
CA SER A 29 -11.55 2.69 9.14
C SER A 29 -10.12 2.21 9.41
N LYS A 30 -9.58 2.57 10.59
CA LYS A 30 -8.27 2.11 11.07
C LYS A 30 -8.13 0.59 11.06
N SER A 31 -9.20 -0.14 11.41
CA SER A 31 -9.19 -1.60 11.45
C SER A 31 -9.14 -2.22 10.06
N GLN A 32 -9.85 -1.65 9.08
CA GLN A 32 -9.78 -2.06 7.69
C GLN A 32 -8.39 -1.82 7.09
N ILE A 33 -7.79 -0.65 7.33
CA ILE A 33 -6.41 -0.37 6.90
C ILE A 33 -5.44 -1.35 7.55
N SER A 34 -5.56 -1.61 8.85
CA SER A 34 -4.70 -2.55 9.57
C SER A 34 -4.82 -3.99 9.04
N ARG A 35 -6.03 -4.47 8.74
CA ARG A 35 -6.25 -5.78 8.12
C ARG A 35 -5.65 -5.83 6.72
N PHE A 36 -5.87 -4.80 5.90
CA PHE A 36 -5.26 -4.71 4.58
C PHE A 36 -3.73 -4.75 4.65
N GLU A 37 -3.12 -3.95 5.53
CA GLU A 37 -1.67 -3.91 5.73
C GLU A 37 -1.06 -5.26 6.17
N ARG A 38 -1.84 -6.07 6.90
CA ARG A 38 -1.44 -7.42 7.33
C ARG A 38 -1.77 -8.49 6.30
N GLY A 39 -2.43 -8.13 5.20
CA GLY A 39 -2.89 -9.07 4.18
C GLY A 39 -4.07 -9.92 4.65
N GLU A 40 -4.90 -9.43 5.55
CA GLU A 40 -6.08 -10.13 6.07
C GLU A 40 -7.38 -9.70 5.38
N SER A 41 -7.34 -8.63 4.60
CA SER A 41 -8.45 -8.18 3.77
C SER A 41 -7.94 -7.50 2.51
N GLU A 42 -8.79 -7.39 1.51
CA GLU A 42 -8.54 -6.55 0.33
C GLU A 42 -9.24 -5.19 0.49
N ILE A 43 -8.82 -4.22 -0.31
CA ILE A 43 -9.50 -2.92 -0.48
C ILE A 43 -9.64 -2.65 -1.97
N SER A 44 -10.60 -1.83 -2.37
CA SER A 44 -10.73 -1.42 -3.76
C SER A 44 -9.57 -0.50 -4.18
N CYS A 45 -9.32 -0.40 -5.49
CA CYS A 45 -8.29 0.49 -6.04
C CYS A 45 -8.50 1.95 -5.62
N ILE A 46 -9.74 2.43 -5.63
CA ILE A 46 -10.09 3.80 -5.21
C ILE A 46 -9.65 4.06 -3.76
N ARG A 47 -9.84 3.07 -2.87
CA ARG A 47 -9.40 3.17 -1.47
C ARG A 47 -7.88 3.19 -1.36
N LEU A 48 -7.19 2.40 -2.17
CA LEU A 48 -5.72 2.43 -2.23
C LEU A 48 -5.22 3.81 -2.66
N ILE A 49 -5.73 4.36 -3.76
CA ILE A 49 -5.34 5.70 -4.25
C ILE A 49 -5.57 6.78 -3.19
N ASN A 50 -6.72 6.77 -2.53
CA ASN A 50 -7.01 7.70 -1.43
C ASN A 50 -5.98 7.60 -0.29
N ILE A 51 -5.54 6.39 0.08
CA ILE A 51 -4.48 6.24 1.09
C ILE A 51 -3.15 6.80 0.58
N LEU A 52 -2.77 6.51 -0.67
CA LEU A 52 -1.50 6.98 -1.24
C LEU A 52 -1.45 8.51 -1.28
N ASP A 53 -2.56 9.17 -1.60
CA ASP A 53 -2.69 10.63 -1.58
C ASP A 53 -2.42 11.20 -0.16
N LYS A 54 -3.04 10.61 0.87
CA LYS A 54 -2.80 10.98 2.28
C LYS A 54 -1.38 10.70 2.76
N LEU A 55 -0.67 9.78 2.11
CA LEU A 55 0.74 9.49 2.37
C LEU A 55 1.67 10.35 1.52
N HIS A 56 1.16 11.20 0.64
CA HIS A 56 1.92 11.99 -0.32
C HIS A 56 2.92 11.10 -1.08
N ILE A 57 2.41 10.05 -1.72
CA ILE A 57 3.17 9.17 -2.59
C ILE A 57 2.36 8.88 -3.85
N SER A 58 3.00 8.92 -5.00
CA SER A 58 2.34 8.56 -6.26
C SER A 58 2.15 7.05 -6.38
N LEU A 59 1.24 6.61 -7.25
CA LEU A 59 1.07 5.19 -7.55
C LEU A 59 2.35 4.60 -8.15
N ASP A 60 3.03 5.32 -9.04
CA ASP A 60 4.24 4.84 -9.71
C ASP A 60 5.38 4.61 -8.71
N GLU A 61 5.63 5.58 -7.81
CA GLU A 61 6.61 5.41 -6.73
C GLU A 61 6.25 4.23 -5.82
N PHE A 62 4.96 4.09 -5.48
CA PHE A 62 4.49 2.98 -4.67
C PHE A 62 4.76 1.62 -5.33
N LEU A 63 4.56 1.50 -6.64
CA LEU A 63 4.84 0.28 -7.41
C LEU A 63 6.34 0.02 -7.54
N ILE A 64 7.16 1.04 -7.75
CA ILE A 64 8.63 0.91 -7.75
C ILE A 64 9.13 0.40 -6.38
N LEU A 65 8.59 0.91 -5.28
CA LEU A 65 8.96 0.46 -3.93
C LEU A 65 8.54 -0.99 -3.65
N ARG A 66 7.43 -1.44 -4.24
CA ARG A 66 7.04 -2.85 -4.21
C ARG A 66 8.05 -3.72 -4.98
N ASP A 67 8.49 -3.25 -6.13
CA ASP A 67 9.36 -4.01 -7.04
C ASP A 67 10.84 -3.98 -6.59
N ASN A 68 11.28 -2.99 -5.82
CA ASN A 68 12.61 -2.99 -5.21
C ASN A 68 12.81 -4.08 -4.14
N ASP A 69 11.74 -4.68 -3.63
CA ASP A 69 11.80 -5.92 -2.82
C ASP A 69 11.91 -7.19 -3.71
N TYR A 70 11.98 -7.03 -5.04
CA TYR A 70 12.12 -8.10 -6.03
C TYR A 70 13.42 -7.91 -6.83
N PRO A 71 14.28 -8.94 -6.97
CA PRO A 71 15.31 -8.88 -8.00
C PRO A 71 14.60 -8.71 -9.34
N LYS A 72 15.06 -7.74 -10.16
CA LYS A 72 14.58 -7.53 -11.53
C LYS A 72 14.63 -8.87 -12.27
N THR A 73 13.52 -9.59 -12.33
CA THR A 73 13.36 -10.68 -13.29
C THR A 73 13.12 -10.00 -14.63
N ALA A 74 14.20 -9.80 -15.36
CA ALA A 74 14.15 -9.52 -16.78
C ALA A 74 13.47 -10.70 -17.46
N SER A 75 12.16 -10.58 -17.74
CA SER A 75 11.49 -11.31 -18.82
C SER A 75 10.04 -10.87 -18.87
N LEU A 76 9.66 -10.06 -19.85
CA LEU A 76 8.41 -10.20 -20.61
C LEU A 76 8.49 -9.37 -21.93
N LEU A 77 9.69 -9.19 -22.49
CA LEU A 77 9.90 -8.63 -23.84
C LEU A 77 10.86 -9.51 -24.64
N THR A 78 10.57 -10.81 -24.68
CA THR A 78 11.05 -11.72 -25.73
C THR A 78 9.83 -12.32 -26.41
#